data_AF-A0A4Y8L3H6-F1
#
_entry.id   AF-A0A4Y8L3H6-F1
#
_cell.length_a   1.000
_cell.length_b   1.000
_cell.length_c   1.000
_cell.angle_alpha   90.00
_cell.angle_beta   90.00
_cell.angle_gamma   90.00
#
_symmetry.space_group_name_H-M   'P 1'
#
loop_
_entity.id
_entity.type
_entity.pdbx_description
1 polymer ?
#
loop_
_entity_poly.entity_id
_entity_poly.type
_entity_poly.pdbx_seq_one_letter_code
_entity_poly.pdbx_strand_id
1 'polypeptide(L)' 'MKDIEIVKLQWSPYSSQFSTDYIADTPFGHYCVFKDYDNGQVVVYYSDQGHIGEPCQSIKDAKQLAQSDFERRIKECFNT' A
#
# COMPACT_ATOMS: atom_id res chain seq x y z
N MET A 1 24.97 -2.63 -12.75
CA MET A 1 23.80 -2.65 -11.84
C MET A 1 22.84 -3.67 -12.41
N LYS A 2 22.43 -4.69 -11.66
CA LYS A 2 21.36 -5.58 -12.11
C LYS A 2 20.07 -4.77 -12.07
N ASP A 3 19.36 -4.71 -13.19
CA ASP A 3 18.01 -4.15 -13.22
C ASP A 3 17.17 -4.91 -12.18
N ILE A 4 16.85 -4.26 -11.07
CA ILE A 4 15.91 -4.81 -10.10
C ILE A 4 14.58 -4.77 -10.82
N GLU A 5 14.08 -5.93 -11.25
CA GLU A 5 12.72 -6.05 -11.76
C GLU A 5 11.80 -5.66 -10.61
N ILE A 6 11.24 -4.46 -10.69
CA ILE A 6 10.41 -3.91 -9.63
C ILE A 6 9.11 -4.71 -9.59
N VAL A 7 8.97 -5.50 -8.52
CA VAL A 7 7.76 -6.29 -8.28
C VAL A 7 6.59 -5.35 -8.03
N LYS A 8 5.54 -5.50 -8.84
CA LYS A 8 4.28 -4.77 -8.66
C LYS A 8 3.46 -5.41 -7.54
N LEU A 9 2.89 -4.58 -6.67
CA LEU A 9 1.92 -5.00 -5.66
C LEU A 9 0.75 -5.73 -6.31
N GLN A 10 0.47 -6.93 -5.81
CA GLN A 10 -0.69 -7.71 -6.23
C GLN A 10 -1.85 -7.39 -5.29
N TRP A 11 -2.87 -6.72 -5.83
CA TRP A 11 -4.03 -6.28 -5.06
C TRP A 11 -5.14 -7.31 -5.12
N SER A 12 -5.58 -7.76 -3.95
CA SER A 12 -6.80 -8.54 -3.79
C SER A 12 -7.92 -7.65 -3.26
N PRO A 13 -9.14 -7.72 -3.82
CA PRO A 13 -10.29 -7.10 -3.19
C PRO A 13 -10.51 -7.75 -1.83
N TYR A 14 -10.75 -6.94 -0.80
CA TYR A 14 -10.93 -7.45 0.56
C TYR A 14 -12.37 -7.22 1.00
N SER A 15 -13.21 -8.26 0.91
CA SER A 15 -14.63 -8.16 1.27
C SER A 15 -14.84 -8.51 2.75
N SER A 16 -14.09 -7.90 3.66
CA SER A 16 -14.26 -8.15 5.09
C SER A 16 -15.10 -7.06 5.76
N GLN A 17 -15.52 -7.33 6.99
CA GLN A 17 -16.26 -6.40 7.85
C GLN A 17 -15.41 -5.20 8.29
N PHE A 18 -14.09 -5.24 8.05
CA PHE A 18 -13.19 -4.10 8.21
C PHE A 18 -13.20 -3.29 6.93
N SER A 19 -13.19 -1.96 7.06
CA SER A 19 -13.31 -0.94 6.00
C SER A 19 -12.33 -1.05 4.82
N THR A 20 -11.46 -2.05 4.77
CA THR A 20 -10.46 -2.27 3.71
C THR A 20 -11.12 -2.66 2.39
N ASP A 21 -10.95 -1.86 1.33
CA ASP A 21 -11.42 -2.19 -0.02
C ASP A 21 -10.45 -3.13 -0.77
N TYR A 22 -9.15 -2.92 -0.58
CA TYR A 22 -8.09 -3.70 -1.22
C TYR A 22 -6.93 -3.97 -0.28
N ILE A 23 -6.34 -5.16 -0.37
CA ILE A 23 -5.13 -5.55 0.35
C ILE A 23 -4.05 -6.02 -0.62
N ALA A 24 -2.79 -5.71 -0.33
CA ALA A 24 -1.63 -6.26 -1.01
C ALA A 24 -0.61 -6.76 0.02
N ASP A 25 -0.39 -8.08 0.05
CA ASP A 25 0.59 -8.71 0.92
C ASP A 25 2.01 -8.56 0.35
N THR A 26 2.96 -8.31 1.24
CA THR A 26 4.37 -8.10 0.92
C THR A 26 5.29 -8.77 1.97
N PRO A 27 6.59 -8.92 1.68
CA PRO A 27 7.55 -9.40 2.69
C PRO A 27 7.64 -8.53 3.95
N PHE A 28 7.17 -7.28 3.90
CA PHE A 28 7.23 -6.36 5.02
C PHE A 28 5.98 -6.41 5.91
N GLY A 29 4.90 -7.06 5.47
CA GLY A 29 3.55 -6.91 6.00
C GLY A 29 2.55 -6.74 4.85
N HIS A 30 1.44 -6.05 5.06
CA HIS A 30 0.47 -5.75 4.00
C HIS A 30 0.13 -4.25 3.91
N TYR A 31 -0.21 -3.82 2.69
CA TYR A 31 -0.82 -2.53 2.44
C TYR A 31 -2.33 -2.70 2.33
N CYS A 32 -3.09 -1.85 3.01
CA CYS A 32 -4.54 -1.77 2.85
C CYS A 32 -4.91 -0.44 2.20
N VAL A 33 -5.79 -0.46 1.21
CA VAL A 33 -6.39 0.74 0.62
C VAL A 33 -7.87 0.73 0.95
N PHE A 34 -8.36 1.85 1.47
CA PHE A 34 -9.78 2.02 1.75
C PHE A 34 -10.25 3.44 1.69
N LYS A 35 -11.56 3.59 1.50
CA LYS A 35 -12.27 4.80 1.84
C LYS A 35 -12.55 4.86 3.34
N ASP A 36 -11.94 5.81 4.01
CA ASP A 36 -12.27 6.17 5.39
C ASP A 36 -13.73 6.67 5.44
N TYR A 37 -14.53 6.03 6.30
CA TYR A 37 -15.95 6.31 6.41
C TYR A 37 -16.25 7.61 7.15
N ASP A 38 -15.33 8.09 7.98
CA ASP A 38 -15.56 9.28 8.81
C ASP A 38 -15.42 10.57 8.00
N ASN A 39 -14.45 10.62 7.07
CA ASN A 39 -14.15 11.81 6.26
C ASN A 39 -14.36 11.57 4.74
N GLY A 40 -14.68 10.34 4.33
CA GLY A 40 -14.88 9.97 2.93
C GLY A 40 -13.61 9.97 2.07
N GLN A 41 -12.43 10.07 2.69
CA GLN A 41 -11.14 10.14 2.00
C GLN A 41 -10.62 8.75 1.68
N VAL A 42 -9.88 8.61 0.58
CA VAL A 42 -9.20 7.36 0.28
C VAL A 42 -7.82 7.38 0.90
N VAL A 43 -7.44 6.35 1.66
CA VAL A 43 -6.16 6.29 2.38
C VAL A 43 -5.45 4.97 2.15
N VAL A 44 -4.16 4.95 2.50
CA VAL A 44 -3.34 3.73 2.59
C VAL A 44 -3.04 3.47 4.06
N TYR A 45 -3.27 2.25 4.53
CA TYR A 45 -2.77 1.79 5.82
C TYR A 45 -1.56 0.88 5.62
N TYR A 46 -0.50 1.21 6.36
CA TYR A 46 0.80 0.55 6.35
C TYR A 46 0.88 -0.36 7.57
N SER A 47 0.48 -1.62 7.43
CA SER A 47 0.27 -2.50 8.59
C SER A 47 1.51 -2.72 9.45
N ASP A 48 2.68 -2.76 8.83
CA ASP A 48 3.95 -2.99 9.52
C ASP A 48 4.43 -1.77 10.31
N GLN A 49 3.96 -0.58 9.92
CA GLN A 49 4.26 0.68 10.58
C GLN A 49 3.12 1.14 11.52
N GLY A 50 1.97 0.48 11.46
CA GLY A 50 0.80 0.79 12.29
C GLY A 50 0.25 2.21 12.06
N HIS A 51 0.36 2.76 10.85
CA HIS A 51 -0.10 4.12 10.56
C HIS A 51 -0.92 4.21 9.25
N ILE A 52 -1.74 5.24 9.18
CA ILE A 52 -2.51 5.62 7.99
C ILE A 52 -1.77 6.78 7.31
N GLY A 53 -1.54 6.65 6.00
CA GLY A 53 -0.89 7.70 5.21
C GLY A 53 -1.80 8.86 4.87
N GLU A 54 -1.25 9.79 4.10
CA GLU A 54 -1.97 10.98 3.67
C GLU A 54 -3.21 10.64 2.80
N PRO A 55 -4.27 11.46 2.89
CA PRO A 55 -5.44 11.34 2.03
C PRO A 55 -5.10 11.41 0.54
N CYS A 56 -5.67 10.49 -0.22
CA CYS A 56 -5.55 10.36 -1.66
C CYS A 56 -6.86 10.74 -2.35
N GLN A 57 -6.76 11.24 -3.59
CA GLN A 57 -7.93 11.63 -4.38
C GLN A 57 -8.70 10.42 -4.93
N SER A 58 -8.05 9.28 -5.08
CA SER A 58 -8.65 8.06 -5.62
C SER A 58 -7.97 6.78 -5.10
N ILE A 59 -8.66 5.65 -5.25
CA ILE A 59 -8.10 4.30 -5.00
C ILE A 59 -6.85 4.07 -5.85
N LYS A 60 -6.82 4.59 -7.08
CA LYS A 60 -5.67 4.47 -7.97
C LYS A 60 -4.45 5.18 -7.38
N ASP A 61 -4.63 6.39 -6.88
CA ASP A 61 -3.54 7.18 -6.30
C ASP A 61 -3.04 6.54 -5.00
N ALA A 62 -3.94 6.03 -4.16
CA ALA A 62 -3.57 5.29 -2.95
C ALA A 62 -2.76 4.01 -3.28
N LYS A 63 -3.17 3.24 -4.29
CA LYS A 63 -2.39 2.07 -4.75
C LYS A 63 -1.01 2.48 -5.30
N GLN A 64 -0.91 3.61 -6.00
CA GLN A 64 0.35 4.13 -6.50
C GLN A 64 1.26 4.63 -5.37
N LEU A 65 0.70 5.23 -4.33
CA LEU A 65 1.43 5.65 -3.13
C LEU A 65 2.02 4.43 -2.40
N ALA A 66 1.20 3.39 -2.18
CA ALA A 66 1.66 2.13 -1.61
C ALA A 66 2.75 1.46 -2.46
N GLN A 67 2.60 1.45 -3.79
CA GLN A 67 3.61 0.93 -4.72
C GLN A 67 4.93 1.70 -4.59
N SER A 68 4.87 3.03 -4.51
CA SER A 68 6.06 3.87 -4.39
C SER A 68 6.80 3.65 -3.07
N ASP A 69 6.06 3.45 -1.97
CA ASP A 69 6.66 3.07 -0.68
C ASP A 69 7.31 1.68 -0.75
N PHE A 70 6.61 0.69 -1.30
CA PHE A 70 7.15 -0.67 -1.45
C PHE A 70 8.45 -0.67 -2.27
N GLU A 71 8.48 0.05 -3.39
CA GLU A 71 9.66 0.22 -4.23
C GLU A 71 10.84 0.85 -3.50
N ARG A 72 10.57 1.90 -2.72
CA ARG A 72 11.59 2.57 -1.90
C ARG A 72 12.20 1.58 -0.90
N ARG A 73 11.38 0.81 -0.20
CA ARG A 73 11.83 -0.17 0.81
C ARG A 73 12.62 -1.32 0.21
N ILE A 74 12.17 -1.85 -0.93
CA ILE A 74 12.92 -2.89 -1.65
C ILE A 74 14.30 -2.37 -2.05
N LYS A 75 14.39 -1.14 -2.59
CA LYS A 75 15.68 -0.52 -2.94
C LYS A 75 16.59 -0.34 -1.73
N GLU A 76 16.04 0.03 -0.58
CA GLU A 76 16.80 0.16 0.68
C GLU A 76 17.43 -1.18 1.11
N CYS A 77 16.74 -2.30 0.92
CA CYS A 77 17.27 -3.64 1.20
C CYS A 77 18.41 -4.09 0.26
N PHE A 78 18.46 -3.58 -0.98
CA PHE A 78 19.51 -3.94 -1.95
C PHE A 78 20.74 -3.02 -1.91
N ASN A 79 20.60 -1.85 -1.29
CA ASN A 79 21.69 -0.88 -1.10
C ASN A 79 22.41 -1.06 0.25
N THR A 80 22.07 -2.10 1.01
CA THR A 80 22.75 -2.53 2.25
C THR A 80 23.71 -3.68 1.98
#